data_AF-A0A067WE79-F1
#
_entry.id   AF-A0A067WE79-F1
#
_cell.length_a   1.000
_cell.length_b   1.000
_cell.length_c   1.000
_cell.angle_alpha   90.00
_cell.angle_beta   90.00
_cell.angle_gamma   90.00
#
_symmetry.space_group_name_H-M   'P 1'
#
loop_
_entity.id
_entity.type
_entity.pdbx_description
1 polymer ?
#
loop_
_entity_poly.entity_id
_entity_poly.type
_entity_poly.pdbx_seq_one_letter_code
_entity_poly.pdbx_strand_id
1 'polypeptide(L)'
;MKEKNVTDFKTYSNVDSYNSDKRNFLKKICHFIKELVFIGGLNGSVSGAIAAILAAYGYIALPGFGPIIAMSTGIALFVGTIIGAMIGSIMGVFISIFCILWETYIHHNNYFSYKLRNE
;
A
#
# COMPACT_ATOMS: atom_id res chain seq x y z
N MET A 1 23.71 -22.91 57.16
CA MET A 1 22.44 -23.13 56.43
C MET A 1 21.66 -21.82 56.50
N LYS A 2 21.53 -21.00 55.45
CA LYS A 2 21.07 -21.28 54.09
C LYS A 2 21.67 -20.24 53.14
N GLU A 3 22.39 -20.70 52.13
CA GLU A 3 22.85 -19.95 50.97
C GLU A 3 21.60 -19.62 50.11
N LYS A 4 21.28 -18.33 49.93
CA LYS A 4 20.20 -17.92 49.02
C LYS A 4 20.80 -17.73 47.63
N ASN A 5 20.57 -18.74 46.81
CA ASN A 5 20.85 -18.76 45.38
C ASN A 5 20.26 -17.51 44.71
N VAL A 6 21.14 -16.67 44.15
CA VAL A 6 20.83 -15.60 43.23
C VAL A 6 21.05 -16.17 41.83
N THR A 7 20.12 -16.96 41.33
CA THR A 7 20.18 -17.48 39.96
C THR A 7 18.93 -17.07 39.19
N ASP A 8 19.19 -16.28 38.15
CA ASP A 8 18.46 -16.22 36.88
C ASP A 8 17.01 -15.73 36.84
N PHE A 9 16.81 -14.46 37.21
CA PHE A 9 15.64 -13.68 36.77
C PHE A 9 16.01 -12.61 35.74
N LYS A 10 16.78 -12.95 34.69
CA LYS A 10 17.13 -11.98 33.63
C LYS A 10 16.92 -12.43 32.19
N THR A 11 16.27 -13.57 31.96
CA THR A 11 16.18 -14.13 30.59
C THR A 11 14.76 -14.13 30.00
N TYR A 12 13.72 -13.78 30.78
CA TYR A 12 12.32 -13.83 30.28
C TYR A 12 11.77 -12.51 29.71
N SER A 13 12.37 -11.35 30.01
CA SER A 13 11.81 -10.05 29.57
C SER A 13 12.22 -9.62 28.15
N ASN A 14 13.17 -10.30 27.52
CA ASN A 14 13.68 -9.95 26.19
C ASN A 14 12.82 -10.59 25.07
N VAL A 15 12.21 -11.75 25.32
CA VAL A 15 11.34 -12.43 24.35
C VAL A 15 10.03 -11.64 24.14
N ASP A 16 9.49 -11.03 25.19
CA ASP A 16 8.28 -10.19 25.10
C ASP A 16 8.55 -8.81 24.46
N SER A 17 9.70 -8.19 24.72
CA SER A 17 10.01 -6.87 24.13
C SER A 17 10.26 -6.97 22.62
N TYR A 18 10.97 -8.01 22.17
CA TYR A 18 11.22 -8.26 20.75
C TYR A 18 9.91 -8.51 19.97
N ASN A 19 8.99 -9.27 20.56
CA ASN A 19 7.67 -9.51 19.97
C ASN A 19 6.81 -8.24 19.93
N SER A 20 6.90 -7.40 20.97
CA SER A 20 6.19 -6.11 21.03
C SER A 20 6.66 -5.13 19.95
N ASP A 21 7.97 -4.98 19.77
CA ASP A 21 8.53 -4.07 18.75
C ASP A 21 8.24 -4.55 17.33
N LYS A 22 8.38 -5.86 17.07
CA LYS A 22 8.02 -6.45 15.76
C LYS A 22 6.54 -6.25 15.45
N ARG A 23 5.66 -6.38 16.44
CA ARG A 23 4.21 -6.17 16.28
C ARG A 23 3.87 -4.70 16.01
N ASN A 24 4.55 -3.75 16.67
CA ASN A 24 4.38 -2.32 16.43
C ASN A 24 4.86 -1.91 15.03
N PHE A 25 5.98 -2.47 14.57
CA PHE A 25 6.49 -2.24 13.21
C PHE A 25 5.54 -2.76 12.14
N LEU A 26 5.05 -4.01 12.29
CA LEU A 26 4.04 -4.57 11.39
C LEU A 26 2.75 -3.75 11.38
N LYS A 27 2.32 -3.23 12.53
CA LYS A 27 1.13 -2.37 12.63
C LYS A 27 1.33 -1.04 11.87
N LYS A 28 2.52 -0.45 11.93
CA LYS A 28 2.88 0.73 11.13
C LYS A 28 2.87 0.44 9.64
N ILE A 29 3.49 -0.67 9.21
CA ILE A 29 3.47 -1.09 7.80
C ILE A 29 2.05 -1.31 7.32
N CYS A 30 1.21 -1.99 8.11
CA CYS A 30 -0.17 -2.24 7.74
C CYS A 30 -0.97 -0.94 7.59
N HIS A 31 -0.74 0.04 8.46
CA HIS A 31 -1.34 1.36 8.34
C HIS A 31 -0.87 2.07 7.07
N PHE A 32 0.44 2.04 6.78
CA PHE A 32 1.03 2.66 5.60
C PHE A 32 0.51 2.05 4.29
N ILE A 33 0.44 0.71 4.21
CA ILE A 33 -0.16 0.01 3.06
C ILE A 33 -1.62 0.45 2.91
N LYS A 34 -2.39 0.45 3.99
CA LYS A 34 -3.81 0.84 3.94
C LYS A 34 -4.00 2.27 3.40
N GLU A 35 -3.14 3.19 3.82
CA GLU A 35 -3.15 4.57 3.38
C GLU A 35 -2.81 4.72 1.89
N LEU A 36 -1.73 4.08 1.43
CA LEU A 36 -1.34 4.09 0.01
C LEU A 36 -2.37 3.42 -0.89
N VAL A 37 -2.98 2.33 -0.44
CA VAL A 37 -4.06 1.64 -1.15
C VAL A 37 -5.28 2.55 -1.27
N PHE A 38 -5.63 3.26 -0.20
CA PHE A 38 -6.75 4.21 -0.20
C PHE A 38 -6.49 5.41 -1.14
N ILE A 39 -5.30 6.01 -1.08
CA ILE A 39 -4.90 7.11 -1.95
C ILE A 39 -4.86 6.66 -3.42
N GLY A 40 -4.29 5.47 -3.67
CA GLY A 40 -4.28 4.85 -4.99
C GLY A 40 -5.69 4.63 -5.53
N GLY A 41 -6.59 4.10 -4.70
CA GLY A 41 -8.00 3.92 -5.04
C GLY A 41 -8.72 5.24 -5.34
N LEU A 42 -8.52 6.28 -4.51
CA LEU A 42 -9.09 7.61 -4.76
C LEU A 42 -8.61 8.19 -6.08
N ASN A 43 -7.30 8.23 -6.31
CA ASN A 43 -6.73 8.76 -7.55
C ASN A 43 -7.16 7.95 -8.77
N GLY A 44 -7.22 6.62 -8.63
CA GLY A 44 -7.73 5.72 -9.65
C GLY A 44 -9.21 5.97 -9.96
N SER A 45 -10.02 6.25 -8.95
CA SER A 45 -11.44 6.54 -9.14
C SER A 45 -11.66 7.83 -9.93
N VAL A 46 -10.88 8.87 -9.64
CA VAL A 46 -10.93 10.16 -10.35
C VAL A 46 -10.46 10.00 -11.79
N SER A 47 -9.31 9.34 -12.01
CA SER A 47 -8.80 9.12 -13.36
C SER A 47 -9.71 8.20 -14.18
N GLY A 48 -10.32 7.19 -13.56
CA GLY A 48 -11.32 6.31 -14.18
C GLY A 48 -12.60 7.05 -14.57
N ALA A 49 -13.08 7.98 -13.73
CA ALA A 49 -14.19 8.87 -14.08
C ALA A 49 -13.85 9.75 -15.29
N ILE A 50 -12.67 10.38 -15.29
CA ILE A 50 -12.21 11.23 -16.39
C ILE A 50 -12.08 10.40 -17.68
N ALA A 51 -11.52 9.20 -17.61
CA ALA A 51 -11.40 8.30 -18.75
C ALA A 51 -12.77 7.88 -19.32
N ALA A 52 -13.74 7.58 -18.45
CA ALA A 52 -15.10 7.24 -18.87
C ALA A 52 -15.82 8.43 -19.52
N ILE A 53 -15.67 9.64 -18.97
CA ILE A 53 -16.20 10.87 -19.56
C ILE A 53 -15.57 11.11 -20.93
N LEU A 54 -14.25 11.01 -21.03
CA LEU A 54 -13.53 11.22 -22.29
C LEU A 54 -13.91 10.17 -23.35
N ALA A 55 -14.06 8.91 -22.95
CA ALA A 55 -14.53 7.85 -23.83
C ALA A 55 -15.96 8.10 -24.33
N ALA A 56 -16.87 8.51 -23.43
CA ALA A 56 -18.25 8.82 -23.78
C ALA A 56 -18.33 10.03 -24.74
N TYR A 57 -17.63 11.13 -24.44
CA TYR A 57 -17.59 12.30 -25.32
C TYR A 57 -16.90 12.02 -26.65
N GLY A 58 -15.81 11.24 -26.65
CA GLY A 58 -15.14 10.80 -27.87
C GLY A 58 -16.07 10.00 -28.78
N TYR A 59 -16.92 9.16 -28.20
CA TYR A 59 -17.92 8.40 -28.96
C TYR A 59 -19.12 9.23 -29.42
N ILE A 60 -19.55 10.21 -28.62
CA ILE A 60 -20.63 11.15 -29.00
C ILE A 60 -20.21 12.01 -30.21
N ALA A 61 -18.92 12.26 -30.39
CA ALA A 61 -18.38 12.97 -31.54
C ALA A 61 -18.46 12.18 -32.86
N LEU A 62 -18.73 10.86 -32.83
CA LEU A 62 -18.97 10.10 -34.06
C LEU A 62 -20.38 10.35 -34.62
N PRO A 63 -20.51 10.77 -35.90
CA PRO A 63 -21.81 10.96 -36.52
C PRO A 63 -22.58 9.63 -36.56
N GLY A 64 -23.82 9.64 -36.08
CA GLY A 64 -24.71 8.47 -36.04
C GLY A 64 -24.77 7.70 -34.71
N PHE A 65 -23.89 7.97 -33.75
CA PHE A 65 -23.85 7.27 -32.44
C PHE A 65 -24.24 8.13 -31.23
N GLY A 66 -24.29 9.47 -31.37
CA GLY A 66 -24.51 10.42 -30.27
C GLY A 66 -25.70 10.13 -29.33
N PRO A 67 -26.93 9.90 -29.82
CA PRO A 67 -28.11 9.75 -28.96
C PRO A 67 -28.11 8.48 -28.09
N ILE A 68 -27.56 7.38 -28.61
CA ILE A 68 -27.55 6.08 -27.92
C ILE A 68 -26.60 6.11 -26.73
N ILE A 69 -25.44 6.74 -26.91
CA ILE A 69 -24.36 6.70 -25.93
C ILE A 69 -24.59 7.74 -24.83
N ALA A 70 -25.21 8.89 -25.16
CA ALA A 70 -25.60 9.91 -24.19
C ALA A 70 -26.51 9.36 -23.07
N MET A 71 -27.37 8.38 -23.37
CA MET A 71 -28.23 7.72 -22.39
C MET A 71 -27.46 6.78 -21.45
N SER A 72 -26.34 6.22 -21.91
CA SER A 72 -25.48 5.30 -21.14
C SER A 72 -24.36 5.98 -20.34
N THR A 73 -24.11 7.27 -20.56
CA THR A 73 -22.98 8.01 -19.96
C THR A 73 -22.94 7.90 -18.43
N GLY A 74 -24.10 7.92 -17.77
CA GLY A 74 -24.17 7.77 -16.30
C GLY A 74 -23.67 6.41 -15.82
N ILE A 75 -24.04 5.32 -16.51
CA ILE A 75 -23.60 3.97 -16.19
C ILE A 75 -22.11 3.82 -16.50
N ALA A 76 -21.66 4.35 -17.65
CA ALA A 76 -20.26 4.33 -18.04
C ALA A 76 -19.36 5.06 -17.03
N LEU A 77 -19.81 6.21 -16.51
CA LEU A 77 -19.09 6.96 -15.48
C LEU A 77 -18.99 6.14 -14.19
N PHE A 78 -20.10 5.59 -13.70
CA PHE A 78 -20.10 4.76 -12.49
C PHE A 78 -19.17 3.54 -12.61
N VAL A 79 -19.27 2.81 -13.73
CA VAL A 79 -18.42 1.65 -14.01
C VAL A 79 -16.96 2.07 -14.13
N GLY A 80 -16.67 3.17 -14.84
CA GLY A 80 -15.32 3.72 -14.99
C GLY A 80 -14.69 4.13 -13.67
N THR A 81 -15.46 4.76 -12.77
CA THR A 81 -15.00 5.12 -11.43
C THR A 81 -14.69 3.87 -10.59
N ILE A 82 -15.54 2.83 -10.63
CA ILE A 82 -15.29 1.59 -9.89
C ILE A 82 -14.05 0.87 -10.42
N ILE A 83 -13.96 0.68 -11.73
CA ILE A 83 -12.81 0.01 -12.36
C ILE A 83 -11.53 0.80 -12.08
N GLY A 84 -11.58 2.13 -12.23
CA GLY A 84 -10.48 3.01 -11.90
C GLY A 84 -10.04 2.88 -10.43
N ALA A 85 -11.00 2.86 -9.49
CA ALA A 85 -10.71 2.66 -8.08
C ALA A 85 -10.04 1.31 -7.81
N MET A 86 -10.51 0.22 -8.43
CA MET A 86 -9.90 -1.11 -8.30
C MET A 86 -8.46 -1.12 -8.82
N ILE A 87 -8.22 -0.60 -10.03
CA ILE A 87 -6.89 -0.55 -10.63
C ILE A 87 -5.94 0.32 -9.78
N GLY A 88 -6.41 1.50 -9.36
CA GLY A 88 -5.63 2.41 -8.52
C GLY A 88 -5.29 1.81 -7.16
N SER A 89 -6.23 1.09 -6.54
CA SER A 89 -6.02 0.36 -5.29
C SER A 89 -4.97 -0.75 -5.45
N ILE A 90 -5.04 -1.51 -6.55
CA ILE A 90 -4.07 -2.56 -6.87
C ILE A 90 -2.66 -1.96 -7.04
N MET A 91 -2.54 -0.87 -7.81
CA MET A 91 -1.26 -0.16 -7.95
C MET A 91 -0.73 0.37 -6.63
N GLY A 92 -1.60 0.86 -5.75
CA GLY A 92 -1.24 1.26 -4.38
C GLY A 92 -0.62 0.11 -3.58
N VAL A 93 -1.14 -1.12 -3.71
CA VAL A 93 -0.55 -2.32 -3.08
C VAL A 93 0.86 -2.57 -3.64
N PHE A 94 1.02 -2.56 -4.97
CA PHE A 94 2.32 -2.81 -5.60
C PHE A 94 3.38 -1.80 -5.16
N ILE A 95 3.04 -0.50 -5.15
CA ILE A 95 3.94 0.57 -4.71
C ILE A 95 4.32 0.37 -3.24
N SER A 96 3.36 -0.01 -2.40
CA SER A 96 3.62 -0.27 -0.97
C SER A 96 4.60 -1.43 -0.78
N ILE A 97 4.40 -2.54 -1.50
CA ILE A 97 5.31 -3.70 -1.44
C ILE A 97 6.70 -3.30 -1.93
N PHE A 98 6.79 -2.55 -3.03
CA PHE A 98 8.07 -2.11 -3.58
C PHE A 98 8.81 -1.17 -2.62
N CYS A 99 8.09 -0.29 -1.93
CA CYS A 99 8.65 0.62 -0.94
C CYS A 99 9.22 -0.14 0.26
N ILE A 100 8.49 -1.14 0.77
CA ILE A 100 8.96 -2.01 1.86
C ILE A 100 10.19 -2.82 1.43
N LEU A 101 10.16 -3.39 0.22
CA LEU A 101 11.29 -4.15 -0.34
C LEU A 101 12.53 -3.27 -0.46
N TRP A 102 12.36 -2.04 -0.98
CA TRP A 102 13.42 -1.05 -1.13
C TRP A 102 14.02 -0.65 0.23
N GLU A 103 13.17 -0.36 1.22
CA GLU A 103 13.62 -0.02 2.57
C GLU A 103 14.41 -1.18 3.21
N THR A 104 13.95 -2.42 3.01
CA THR A 104 14.66 -3.63 3.48
C THR A 104 16.03 -3.77 2.81
N TYR A 105 16.10 -3.54 1.49
CA TYR A 105 17.34 -3.60 0.72
C TYR A 105 18.36 -2.55 1.19
N ILE A 106 17.94 -1.30 1.38
CA ILE A 106 18.82 -0.23 1.89
C ILE A 106 19.32 -0.55 3.30
N HIS A 107 18.43 -1.01 4.19
CA HIS A 107 18.82 -1.34 5.55
C HIS A 107 19.84 -2.48 5.60
N HIS A 108 19.68 -3.50 4.77
CA HIS A 108 20.63 -4.60 4.66
C HIS A 108 21.99 -4.11 4.13
N ASN A 109 22.00 -3.26 3.10
CA ASN A 109 23.24 -2.76 2.50
C ASN A 109 24.00 -1.81 3.46
N ASN A 110 23.28 -0.95 4.19
CA ASN A 110 23.89 -0.10 5.22
C ASN A 110 24.48 -0.93 6.35
N TYR A 111 23.76 -1.95 6.86
CA TYR A 111 24.27 -2.82 7.91
C TYR A 111 25.59 -3.50 7.50
N PHE A 112 25.66 -3.99 6.27
CA PHE A 112 26.87 -4.59 5.73
C PHE A 112 28.02 -3.58 5.60
N SER A 113 27.72 -2.36 5.18
CA SER A 113 28.71 -1.27 5.08
C SER A 113 29.26 -0.84 6.44
N TYR A 114 28.42 -0.78 7.48
CA TYR A 114 28.87 -0.51 8.86
C TYR A 114 29.73 -1.65 9.42
N LYS A 115 29.38 -2.90 9.11
CA LYS A 115 30.16 -4.06 9.56
C LYS A 115 31.55 -4.09 8.93
N LEU A 116 31.65 -3.85 7.62
CA LEU A 116 32.93 -3.77 6.89
C LEU A 116 33.81 -2.58 7.30
N ARG A 117 33.22 -1.50 7.84
CA ARG A 117 33.98 -0.33 8.32
C ARG A 117 34.59 -0.54 9.70
N ASN A 118 34.04 -1.46 10.49
CA ASN A 118 34.45 -1.72 11.87
C ASN A 118 35.30 -3.00 12.04
N GLU A 119 35.63 -3.69 10.94
CA GLU A 119 36.68 -4.72 10.83
C GLU A 119 37.96 -4.11 10.28
#